data_AF-F0YEG2-F1
#
_entry.id   AF-F0YEG2-F1
#
_cell.length_a   1.000
_cell.length_b   1.000
_cell.length_c   1.000
_cell.angle_alpha   90.00
_cell.angle_beta   90.00
_cell.angle_gamma   90.00
#
_symmetry.space_group_name_H-M   'P 1'
#
loop_
_entity.id
_entity.type
_entity.pdbx_description
1 polymer ?
#
loop_
_entity_poly.entity_id
_entity_poly.type
_entity_poly.pdbx_seq_one_letter_code
_entity_poly.pdbx_strand_id
1 'polypeptide(L)'
;MEAAEAWIEAVIGEPMEGTFDEWLRSGVVLCKLLNGVAPGSVKKIATSAMPFKQMENISLFIRGIKKLGVHDSDCFDTNDLYKGQDIGKVVQCVHSLGSVVQKRCKDYAGPQLGVKLADANKREFTEDQLK
;
A
#
# COMPACT_ATOMS: atom_id res chain seq x y z
N MET A 1 -0.01 -4.64 10.62
CA MET A 1 -0.97 -4.17 9.60
C MET A 1 -1.08 -2.66 9.63
N GLU A 2 -1.34 -2.06 10.81
CA GLU A 2 -1.43 -0.60 11.01
C GLU A 2 -0.26 0.22 10.44
N ALA A 3 0.98 -0.26 10.55
CA ALA A 3 2.12 0.48 10.02
C ALA A 3 2.10 0.63 8.49
N ALA A 4 1.61 -0.39 7.77
CA ALA A 4 1.50 -0.35 6.30
C ALA A 4 0.39 0.60 5.87
N GLU A 5 -0.75 0.56 6.55
CA GLU A 5 -1.89 1.47 6.36
C GLU A 5 -1.48 2.93 6.56
N ALA A 6 -0.96 3.27 7.75
CA ALA A 6 -0.54 4.64 8.08
C ALA A 6 0.51 5.17 7.10
N TRP A 7 1.39 4.29 6.60
CA TRP A 7 2.34 4.67 5.58
C TRP A 7 1.67 4.97 4.24
N ILE A 8 0.74 4.14 3.80
CA ILE A 8 0.01 4.37 2.55
C ILE A 8 -0.74 5.70 2.63
N GLU A 9 -1.46 5.96 3.73
CA GLU A 9 -2.18 7.21 3.98
C GLU A 9 -1.23 8.41 3.94
N ALA A 10 -0.07 8.31 4.60
CA ALA A 10 0.91 9.40 4.62
C ALA A 10 1.57 9.65 3.25
N VAL A 11 1.67 8.64 2.39
CA VAL A 11 2.22 8.81 1.02
C VAL A 11 1.19 9.39 0.05
N ILE A 12 -0.05 8.91 0.09
CA ILE A 12 -1.09 9.36 -0.84
C ILE A 12 -1.86 10.58 -0.34
N GLY A 13 -1.83 10.86 0.96
CA GLY A 13 -2.54 11.95 1.62
C GLY A 13 -4.05 11.73 1.77
N GLU A 14 -4.52 10.49 1.65
CA GLU A 14 -5.94 10.11 1.75
C GLU A 14 -6.11 9.07 2.86
N PRO A 15 -7.13 9.20 3.73
CA PRO A 15 -7.37 8.25 4.79
C PRO A 15 -7.88 6.91 4.24
N MET A 16 -7.68 5.83 5.00
CA MET A 16 -8.30 4.55 4.66
C MET A 16 -9.82 4.63 4.81
N GLU A 17 -10.53 4.11 3.80
CA GLU A 17 -11.98 3.92 3.86
C GLU A 17 -12.33 2.43 3.93
N GLY A 18 -13.09 2.02 4.95
CA GLY A 18 -13.56 0.64 5.10
C GLY A 18 -12.48 -0.29 5.66
N THR A 19 -12.38 -1.52 5.14
CA THR A 19 -11.31 -2.45 5.50
C THR A 19 -10.11 -2.31 4.57
N PHE A 20 -8.92 -2.71 5.05
CA PHE A 20 -7.68 -2.65 4.29
C PHE A 20 -7.75 -3.40 2.94
N ASP A 21 -8.45 -4.53 2.90
CA ASP A 21 -8.63 -5.28 1.66
C ASP A 21 -9.55 -4.55 0.68
N GLU A 22 -10.70 -4.03 1.13
CA GLU A 22 -11.65 -3.33 0.27
C GLU A 22 -11.06 -2.04 -0.31
N TRP A 23 -10.34 -1.29 0.51
CA TRP A 23 -9.66 -0.05 0.12
C TRP A 23 -8.63 -0.28 -1.00
N LEU A 24 -7.85 -1.37 -0.89
CA LEU A 24 -6.82 -1.71 -1.87
C LEU A 24 -7.36 -2.50 -3.06
N ARG A 25 -8.52 -3.17 -2.93
CA ARG A 25 -9.11 -4.05 -3.95
C ARG A 25 -9.28 -3.41 -5.31
N SER A 26 -9.58 -2.11 -5.34
CA SER A 26 -9.73 -1.33 -6.57
C SER A 26 -8.39 -1.17 -7.33
N GLY A 27 -7.26 -1.35 -6.65
CA GLY A 27 -5.91 -1.13 -7.19
C GLY A 27 -5.55 0.34 -7.43
N VAL A 28 -6.51 1.26 -7.29
CA VAL A 28 -6.33 2.70 -7.44
C VAL A 28 -5.36 3.24 -6.39
N VAL A 29 -5.62 2.92 -5.11
CA VAL A 29 -4.78 3.33 -3.97
C VAL A 29 -3.35 2.84 -4.14
N LEU A 30 -3.17 1.58 -4.54
CA LEU A 30 -1.85 1.01 -4.83
C LEU A 30 -1.12 1.78 -5.94
N CYS A 31 -1.83 2.10 -7.02
CA CYS A 31 -1.23 2.88 -8.10
C CYS A 31 -0.85 4.29 -7.66
N LYS A 32 -1.68 4.94 -6.82
CA LYS A 32 -1.36 6.24 -6.23
C LYS A 32 -0.13 6.15 -5.31
N LEU A 33 -0.07 5.14 -4.44
CA LEU A 33 1.08 4.87 -3.57
C LEU A 33 2.37 4.77 -4.37
N LEU A 34 2.36 3.96 -5.44
CA LEU A 34 3.52 3.78 -6.31
C LEU A 34 3.92 5.10 -6.99
N ASN A 35 2.97 5.92 -7.42
CA ASN A 35 3.28 7.25 -7.96
C ASN A 35 3.79 8.23 -6.91
N GLY A 36 3.36 8.10 -5.65
CA GLY A 36 3.86 8.92 -4.54
C GLY A 36 5.32 8.62 -4.21
N VAL A 37 5.73 7.35 -4.27
CA VAL A 37 7.14 6.96 -4.05
C VAL A 37 8.02 7.10 -5.30
N ALA A 38 7.43 6.91 -6.48
CA ALA A 38 8.12 6.91 -7.75
C ALA A 38 7.24 7.58 -8.82
N PRO A 39 7.32 8.92 -8.94
CA PRO A 39 6.47 9.69 -9.83
C PRO A 39 6.61 9.23 -11.28
N GLY A 40 5.46 9.03 -11.95
CA GLY A 40 5.40 8.59 -13.35
C GLY A 40 5.42 7.07 -13.56
N SER A 41 5.40 6.27 -12.49
CA SER A 41 5.35 4.81 -12.56
C SER A 41 4.04 4.28 -13.17
N VAL A 42 2.90 4.90 -12.82
CA VAL A 42 1.58 4.56 -13.36
C VAL A 42 0.98 5.80 -14.02
N LYS A 43 0.98 5.84 -15.35
CA LYS A 43 0.45 6.98 -16.12
C LYS A 43 -1.08 7.05 -16.14
N LYS A 44 -1.75 5.89 -16.07
CA LYS A 44 -3.21 5.80 -16.21
C LYS A 44 -3.77 4.84 -15.17
N ILE A 45 -4.42 5.40 -14.16
CA ILE A 45 -5.11 4.65 -13.12
C ILE A 45 -6.57 4.53 -13.55
N ALA A 46 -7.09 3.31 -13.64
CA ALA A 46 -8.48 3.08 -14.02
C ALA A 46 -9.38 3.11 -12.79
N THR A 47 -10.26 4.10 -12.66
CA THR A 47 -11.21 4.21 -11.52
C THR A 47 -12.54 3.51 -11.76
N SER A 48 -12.67 2.75 -12.86
CA SER A 48 -13.90 2.04 -13.20
C SER A 48 -14.13 0.84 -12.28
N ALA A 49 -15.38 0.62 -11.87
CA ALA A 49 -15.81 -0.56 -11.10
C ALA A 49 -15.71 -1.89 -11.89
N MET A 50 -15.27 -1.83 -13.15
CA MET A 50 -15.09 -3.02 -13.97
C MET A 50 -13.96 -3.91 -13.40
N PRO A 51 -14.21 -5.20 -13.19
CA PRO A 51 -13.25 -6.10 -12.53
C PRO A 51 -11.92 -6.20 -13.28
N PHE A 52 -11.95 -6.22 -14.62
CA PHE A 52 -10.74 -6.25 -15.44
C PHE A 52 -9.86 -4.99 -15.25
N LYS A 53 -10.47 -3.83 -14.97
CA LYS A 53 -9.75 -2.58 -14.71
C LYS A 53 -9.09 -2.57 -13.33
N GLN A 54 -9.78 -3.09 -12.32
CA GLN A 54 -9.21 -3.24 -10.98
C GLN A 54 -8.01 -4.20 -11.00
N MET A 55 -8.15 -5.34 -11.67
CA MET A 55 -7.06 -6.30 -11.87
C MET A 55 -5.87 -5.71 -12.65
N GLU A 56 -6.15 -4.88 -13.66
CA GLU A 56 -5.14 -4.15 -14.44
C GLU A 56 -4.35 -3.18 -13.55
N ASN A 57 -5.02 -2.40 -12.69
CA ASN A 57 -4.36 -1.51 -11.74
C ASN A 57 -3.42 -2.28 -10.79
N ILE A 58 -3.91 -3.37 -10.19
CA ILE A 58 -3.09 -4.20 -9.29
C ILE A 58 -1.86 -4.73 -10.03
N SER A 59 -2.02 -5.19 -11.27
CA SER A 59 -0.93 -5.68 -12.10
C SER A 59 0.09 -4.59 -12.45
N LEU A 60 -0.38 -3.35 -12.69
CA LEU A 60 0.48 -2.18 -12.91
C LEU A 60 1.32 -1.86 -11.68
N PHE A 61 0.71 -1.90 -10.49
CA PHE A 61 1.41 -1.73 -9.22
C PHE A 61 2.53 -2.78 -9.05
N ILE A 62 2.20 -4.07 -9.18
CA ILE A 62 3.16 -5.18 -9.03
C ILE A 62 4.34 -5.00 -10.00
N ARG A 63 4.07 -4.63 -11.25
CA ARG A 63 5.14 -4.36 -12.23
C ARG A 63 6.01 -3.17 -11.86
N GLY A 64 5.43 -2.13 -11.28
CA GLY A 64 6.16 -0.94 -10.86
C GLY A 64 7.08 -1.19 -9.67
N ILE A 65 6.61 -1.89 -8.64
CA ILE A 65 7.44 -2.22 -7.47
C ILE A 65 8.59 -3.16 -7.83
N LYS A 66 8.38 -4.10 -8.77
CA LYS A 66 9.44 -4.96 -9.31
C LYS A 66 10.53 -4.15 -10.01
N LYS A 67 10.14 -3.13 -10.78
CA LYS A 67 11.08 -2.20 -11.42
C LYS A 67 11.86 -1.36 -10.40
N LEU A 68 11.26 -1.02 -9.26
CA LEU A 68 11.96 -0.33 -8.17
C LEU A 68 12.99 -1.24 -7.48
N GLY A 69 12.77 -2.55 -7.53
CA GLY A 69 13.69 -3.56 -7.00
C GLY A 69 13.10 -4.41 -5.87
N VAL A 70 11.77 -4.41 -5.69
CA VAL A 70 11.10 -5.40 -4.83
C VAL A 70 11.22 -6.77 -5.49
N HIS A 71 11.59 -7.77 -4.71
CA HIS A 71 11.82 -9.12 -5.21
C HIS A 71 10.48 -9.83 -5.51
N ASP A 72 10.47 -10.74 -6.48
CA ASP A 72 9.25 -11.47 -6.86
C ASP A 72 8.65 -12.27 -5.69
N SER A 73 9.47 -12.78 -4.78
CA SER A 73 9.01 -13.49 -3.57
C SER A 73 8.25 -12.60 -2.58
N ASP A 74 8.54 -11.30 -2.59
CA ASP A 74 7.86 -10.29 -1.78
C ASP A 74 6.66 -9.67 -2.51
N CYS A 75 6.45 -9.99 -3.78
CA CYS A 75 5.31 -9.53 -4.54
C CYS A 75 4.10 -10.43 -4.30
N PHE A 76 2.92 -9.82 -4.25
CA PHE A 76 1.66 -10.55 -4.24
C PHE A 76 1.09 -10.67 -5.66
N ASP A 77 0.14 -11.58 -5.85
CA ASP A 77 -0.60 -11.73 -7.09
C ASP A 77 -1.94 -11.00 -7.06
N THR A 78 -2.48 -10.69 -8.24
CA THR A 78 -3.78 -10.01 -8.35
C THR A 78 -4.90 -10.72 -7.58
N ASN A 79 -4.90 -12.06 -7.54
CA ASN A 79 -5.89 -12.82 -6.78
C ASN A 79 -5.74 -12.69 -5.25
N ASP A 80 -4.50 -12.54 -4.75
CA ASP A 80 -4.23 -12.42 -3.30
C ASP A 80 -4.98 -11.23 -2.71
N LEU A 81 -5.02 -10.12 -3.44
CA LEU A 81 -5.76 -8.93 -3.06
C LEU A 81 -7.21 -8.94 -3.57
N TYR A 82 -7.42 -9.15 -4.87
CA TYR A 82 -8.76 -8.98 -5.48
C TYR A 82 -9.81 -9.97 -4.95
N LYS A 83 -9.38 -11.20 -4.62
CA LYS A 83 -10.22 -12.23 -4.01
C LYS A 83 -10.02 -12.34 -2.50
N GLY A 84 -9.12 -11.54 -1.92
CA GLY A 84 -8.74 -11.65 -0.51
C GLY A 84 -8.12 -12.99 -0.15
N GLN A 85 -7.44 -13.65 -1.10
CA GLN A 85 -6.85 -14.97 -0.88
C GLN A 85 -5.69 -14.91 0.12
N ASP A 86 -4.85 -13.87 0.06
CA ASP A 86 -3.71 -13.71 0.97
C ASP A 86 -3.34 -12.23 1.18
N ILE A 87 -4.08 -11.55 2.06
CA ILE A 87 -3.81 -10.15 2.41
C ILE A 87 -2.48 -10.00 3.17
N GLY A 88 -2.01 -11.07 3.83
CA GLY A 88 -0.70 -11.09 4.50
C GLY A 88 0.44 -10.79 3.53
N LYS A 89 0.43 -11.43 2.35
CA LYS A 89 1.39 -11.11 1.27
C LYS A 89 1.31 -9.67 0.80
N VAL A 90 0.09 -9.10 0.68
CA VAL A 90 -0.08 -7.70 0.27
C VAL A 90 0.61 -6.77 1.27
N VAL A 91 0.39 -6.99 2.58
CA VAL A 91 1.02 -6.21 3.64
C VAL A 91 2.54 -6.36 3.58
N GLN A 92 3.07 -7.58 3.50
CA GLN A 92 4.51 -7.85 3.36
C GLN A 92 5.11 -7.11 2.16
N CYS A 93 4.42 -7.13 1.03
CA CYS A 93 4.83 -6.44 -0.19
C CYS A 93 4.96 -4.92 0.01
N VAL A 94 4.02 -4.30 0.72
CA VAL A 94 4.06 -2.88 1.07
C VAL A 94 5.28 -2.58 1.97
N HIS A 95 5.56 -3.42 2.97
CA HIS A 95 6.76 -3.31 3.82
C HIS A 95 8.07 -3.42 3.02
N SER A 96 8.16 -4.39 2.11
CA SER A 96 9.31 -4.58 1.24
C SER A 96 9.48 -3.39 0.28
N LEU A 97 8.39 -2.85 -0.27
CA LEU A 97 8.41 -1.63 -1.07
C LEU A 97 8.97 -0.45 -0.27
N GLY A 98 8.45 -0.19 0.92
CA GLY A 98 8.91 0.95 1.73
C GLY A 98 10.39 0.85 2.12
N SER A 99 10.90 -0.36 2.35
CA SER A 99 12.34 -0.61 2.55
C SER A 99 13.16 -0.38 1.28
N VAL A 100 12.66 -0.79 0.11
CA VAL A 100 13.31 -0.57 -1.19
C VAL A 100 13.36 0.91 -1.53
N VAL A 101 12.26 1.64 -1.34
CA VAL A 101 12.17 3.09 -1.61
C VAL A 101 13.21 3.84 -0.79
N GLN A 102 13.35 3.54 0.51
CA GLN A 102 14.37 4.17 1.36
C GLN A 102 15.81 3.89 0.91
N LYS A 103 16.06 2.69 0.36
CA LYS A 103 17.40 2.31 -0.13
C LYS A 103 17.71 2.87 -1.52
N ARG A 104 16.71 2.94 -2.40
CA ARG A 104 16.88 3.26 -3.83
C ARG A 104 16.61 4.72 -4.15
N CYS A 105 15.59 5.31 -3.54
CA CYS A 105 15.25 6.71 -3.72
C CYS A 105 15.91 7.53 -2.61
N LYS A 106 17.20 7.88 -2.77
CA LYS A 106 17.91 8.77 -1.84
C LYS A 106 17.27 10.17 -1.71
N ASP A 107 16.51 10.58 -2.72
CA ASP A 107 15.79 11.85 -2.78
C ASP A 107 14.38 11.76 -2.19
N TYR A 108 13.91 10.55 -1.86
CA TYR A 108 12.60 10.36 -1.26
C TYR A 108 12.63 10.78 0.21
N ALA A 109 12.14 12.00 0.48
CA ALA A 109 11.97 12.56 1.83
C ALA A 109 10.62 12.20 2.48
N GLY A 110 9.87 11.26 1.89
CA GLY A 110 8.57 10.85 2.40
C GLY A 110 8.65 9.96 3.66
N PRO A 111 7.50 9.54 4.20
CA PRO A 111 7.43 8.71 5.39
C PRO A 111 8.16 7.38 5.18
N GLN A 112 8.83 6.89 6.23
CA GLN A 112 9.60 5.64 6.20
C GLN A 112 8.77 4.49 6.77
N LEU A 113 8.59 3.44 5.98
CA LEU A 113 7.99 2.19 6.45
C LEU A 113 9.10 1.24 6.94
N GLY A 114 9.19 1.09 8.25
CA GLY A 114 10.22 0.31 8.92
C GLY A 114 11.26 1.19 9.60
N VAL A 115 11.34 1.02 10.94
CA VAL A 115 12.31 1.62 11.87
C VAL A 115 12.28 3.16 12.01
N LYS A 116 11.11 3.69 12.42
CA LYS A 116 11.10 4.53 13.63
C LYS A 116 10.11 3.91 14.60
N LEU A 117 10.57 3.85 15.85
CA LEU A 117 9.97 3.35 17.07
C LEU A 117 8.45 3.25 17.03
N ALA A 118 7.95 2.16 17.61
CA ALA A 118 6.73 2.20 18.40
C ALA A 118 6.77 3.46 19.29
N ASP A 119 6.14 4.54 18.85
CA ASP A 119 5.79 5.64 19.71
C ASP A 119 4.35 6.04 19.39
N ALA A 120 3.49 5.66 20.32
CA ALA A 120 2.18 6.23 20.57
C ALA A 120 1.20 6.28 19.39
N ASN A 121 0.75 5.12 18.91
CA ASN A 121 -0.69 5.03 18.63
C ASN A 121 -1.39 4.96 19.99
N LYS A 122 -1.48 6.11 20.68
CA LYS A 122 -2.51 6.29 21.71
C LYS A 122 -3.83 6.24 20.94
N ARG A 123 -4.31 5.03 20.70
CA ARG A 123 -5.75 4.81 20.60
C ARG A 123 -6.27 5.25 21.96
N GLU A 124 -6.71 6.50 22.05
CA GLU A 124 -7.66 6.90 23.08
C GLU A 124 -8.87 5.98 22.86
N PHE A 125 -8.84 4.83 23.53
CA PHE A 125 -10.05 4.13 23.89
C PHE A 125 -10.82 5.13 24.74
N THR A 126 -11.76 5.83 24.14
CA THR A 126 -12.77 6.56 24.91
C THR A 126 -13.42 5.54 25.81
N GLU A 127 -13.25 5.71 27.13
CA GLU A 127 -13.83 4.91 28.21
C GLU A 127 -15.36 5.06 28.29
N ASP A 128 -16.08 4.88 27.18
CA ASP A 128 -17.55 4.80 27.14
C ASP A 128 -18.01 3.36 26.77
N GLN A 129 -17.35 2.38 27.38
CA GLN A 129 -17.85 1.02 27.52
C GLN A 129 -17.69 0.57 28.97
N LEU A 130 -18.16 1.41 29.90
CA LEU A 130 -18.47 0.97 31.25
C LEU A 130 -19.94 1.26 31.57
N LYS A 131 -20.80 0.31 31.23
CA LYS A 131 -21.95 -0.03 32.04
C LYS A 131 -22.41 -1.45 31.80
#